data_AF-A0A6H9KTG6-F1
#
_entry.id   AF-A0A6H9KTG6-F1
#
_cell.length_a   1.000
_cell.length_b   1.000
_cell.length_c   1.000
_cell.angle_alpha   90.00
_cell.angle_beta   90.00
_cell.angle_gamma   90.00
#
_symmetry.space_group_name_H-M   'P 1'
#
loop_
_entity.id
_entity.type
_entity.pdbx_description
1 polymer ?
#
loop_
_entity_poly.entity_id
_entity_poly.type
_entity_poly.pdbx_seq_one_letter_code
_entity_poly.pdbx_strand_id
1 'polypeptide(L)'
;MPKETIFNKENSVLKSAKETLANENLSPELIKDELEKVVKAFEKLLKENEKLTKLGDIMDRKLFAYKEEIETKKNSLEEAIGKIRQLEGILPICASCKKIRNEENNWQQMEVYISAHSEADFSHGICPDCTTRLYPNFKPKK
;
A
#
# COMPACT_ATOMS: atom_id res chain seq x y z
N MET A 1 -9.50 22.12 -7.37
CA MET A 1 -10.58 23.14 -7.30
C MET A 1 -11.84 22.46 -6.75
N PRO A 2 -12.56 23.02 -5.77
CA PRO A 2 -13.64 22.33 -5.08
C PRO A 2 -14.88 22.18 -5.99
N LYS A 3 -15.48 20.98 -6.03
CA LYS A 3 -16.66 20.65 -6.87
C LYS A 3 -17.88 21.53 -6.58
N GLU A 4 -17.92 22.14 -5.39
CA GLU A 4 -19.02 22.97 -4.88
C GLU A 4 -19.25 24.26 -5.69
N THR A 5 -18.19 24.84 -6.29
CA THR A 5 -18.30 26.13 -7.00
C THR A 5 -18.97 25.98 -8.38
N ILE A 6 -18.93 24.79 -8.99
CA ILE A 6 -19.57 24.50 -10.28
C ILE A 6 -21.07 24.27 -10.07
N PHE A 7 -21.44 23.51 -9.04
CA PHE A 7 -22.83 23.16 -8.69
C PHE A 7 -23.70 24.39 -8.39
N ASN A 8 -23.11 25.44 -7.80
CA ASN A 8 -23.83 26.68 -7.47
C ASN A 8 -24.18 27.54 -8.70
N LYS A 9 -23.43 27.42 -9.81
CA LYS A 9 -23.71 28.15 -11.06
C LYS A 9 -24.83 27.47 -11.88
N GLU A 10 -24.92 26.14 -11.83
CA GLU A 10 -26.00 25.37 -12.47
C GLU A 10 -27.37 25.70 -11.85
N ASN A 11 -27.39 25.99 -10.54
CA ASN A 11 -28.61 26.37 -9.83
C ASN A 11 -29.18 27.73 -10.26
N SER A 12 -28.36 28.70 -10.69
CA SER A 12 -28.87 30.00 -11.17
C SER A 12 -29.51 29.91 -12.56
N VAL A 13 -28.97 29.07 -13.44
CA VAL A 13 -29.53 28.81 -14.77
C VAL A 13 -30.85 28.05 -14.67
N LEU A 14 -30.92 27.03 -13.81
CA LEU A 14 -32.15 26.28 -13.52
C LEU A 14 -33.22 27.16 -12.87
N LYS A 15 -32.83 28.10 -12.01
CA LYS A 15 -33.75 29.05 -11.39
C LYS A 15 -34.37 29.99 -12.44
N SER A 16 -33.53 30.58 -13.30
CA SER A 16 -33.99 31.45 -14.38
C SER A 16 -34.89 30.71 -15.38
N ALA A 17 -34.57 29.47 -15.76
CA ALA A 17 -35.38 28.67 -16.67
C ALA A 17 -36.77 28.32 -16.08
N LYS A 18 -36.83 28.01 -14.78
CA LYS A 18 -38.10 27.76 -14.07
C LYS A 18 -38.98 29.02 -13.99
N GLU A 19 -38.38 30.19 -13.82
CA GLU A 19 -39.10 31.48 -13.80
C GLU A 19 -39.65 31.84 -15.20
N THR A 20 -38.92 31.54 -16.28
CA THR A 20 -39.39 31.78 -17.67
C THR A 20 -40.52 30.82 -18.08
N LEU A 21 -40.46 29.55 -17.66
CA LEU A 21 -41.52 28.56 -17.90
C LEU A 21 -42.84 28.87 -17.17
N ALA A 22 -42.81 29.76 -16.18
CA ALA A 22 -43.98 30.17 -15.40
C ALA A 22 -44.81 31.32 -16.05
N ASN A 23 -44.39 31.87 -17.19
CA ASN A 23 -45.12 32.93 -17.90
C ASN A 23 -46.11 32.38 -18.95
N GLU A 24 -47.37 32.79 -18.89
CA GLU A 24 -48.47 32.27 -19.73
C GLU A 24 -48.51 32.83 -21.18
N ASN A 25 -47.69 33.84 -21.51
CA ASN A 25 -47.63 34.46 -22.85
C ASN A 25 -46.30 34.19 -23.55
N LEU A 26 -45.99 32.91 -23.78
CA LEU A 26 -44.81 32.50 -24.54
C LEU A 26 -45.16 32.50 -26.05
N SER A 27 -44.59 33.44 -26.81
CA SER A 27 -44.66 33.37 -28.28
C SER A 27 -43.94 32.10 -28.78
N PRO A 28 -44.48 31.39 -29.78
CA PRO A 28 -43.82 30.24 -30.41
C PRO A 28 -42.41 30.54 -30.95
N GLU A 29 -42.14 31.77 -31.40
CA GLU A 29 -40.80 32.16 -31.88
C GLU A 29 -39.79 32.26 -30.73
N LEU A 30 -40.21 32.78 -29.58
CA LEU A 30 -39.35 32.94 -28.41
C LEU A 30 -38.97 31.59 -27.80
N ILE A 31 -39.93 30.65 -27.75
CA ILE A 31 -39.69 29.27 -27.33
C ILE A 31 -38.66 28.60 -28.25
N LYS A 32 -38.82 28.77 -29.56
CA LYS A 32 -37.93 28.16 -30.56
C LYS A 32 -36.50 28.66 -30.43
N ASP A 33 -36.30 29.97 -30.27
CA ASP A 33 -34.97 30.57 -30.10
C ASP A 33 -34.27 30.09 -28.82
N GLU A 34 -34.99 30.03 -27.69
CA GLU A 34 -34.44 29.51 -26.44
C GLU A 34 -34.13 28.01 -26.50
N LEU A 35 -35.02 27.20 -27.11
CA LEU A 35 -34.73 25.79 -27.36
C LEU A 35 -33.47 25.62 -28.22
N GLU A 36 -33.29 26.45 -29.25
CA GLU A 36 -32.11 26.37 -30.12
C GLU A 36 -30.82 26.73 -29.38
N LYS A 37 -30.86 27.70 -28.45
CA LYS A 37 -29.73 28.03 -27.56
C LYS A 37 -29.41 26.87 -26.61
N VAL A 38 -30.42 26.25 -26.01
CA VAL A 38 -30.26 25.10 -25.12
C VAL A 38 -29.66 23.92 -25.86
N VAL A 39 -30.15 23.61 -27.07
CA VAL A 39 -29.61 22.54 -27.91
C VAL A 39 -28.12 22.78 -28.23
N LYS A 40 -27.76 24.00 -28.67
CA LYS A 40 -26.34 24.35 -28.93
C LYS A 40 -25.46 24.22 -27.69
N ALA A 41 -25.97 24.60 -26.52
CA ALA A 41 -25.24 24.43 -25.26
C ALA A 41 -25.05 22.95 -24.90
N PHE A 42 -26.08 22.12 -25.07
CA PHE A 42 -26.00 20.68 -24.85
C PHE A 42 -25.02 19.98 -25.79
N GLU A 43 -25.04 20.32 -27.08
CA GLU A 43 -24.08 19.78 -28.06
C GLU A 43 -22.63 20.08 -27.67
N LYS A 44 -22.37 21.29 -27.16
CA LYS A 44 -21.05 21.67 -26.66
C LYS A 44 -20.64 20.85 -25.44
N LEU A 45 -21.53 20.68 -24.47
CA LEU A 45 -21.29 19.87 -23.27
C LEU A 45 -21.05 18.40 -23.60
N LEU A 46 -21.80 17.83 -24.55
CA LEU A 46 -21.59 16.46 -25.02
C LEU A 46 -20.19 16.27 -25.60
N LYS A 47 -19.70 17.22 -26.40
CA LYS A 47 -18.32 17.21 -26.93
C LYS A 47 -17.26 17.30 -25.84
N GLU A 48 -17.51 18.07 -24.77
CA GLU A 48 -16.60 18.17 -23.63
C GLU A 48 -16.60 16.89 -22.79
N ASN A 49 -17.76 16.28 -22.56
CA ASN A 49 -17.87 15.00 -21.88
C ASN A 49 -17.14 13.85 -22.61
N GLU A 50 -17.20 13.81 -23.94
CA GLU A 50 -16.47 12.81 -24.73
C GLU A 50 -14.93 12.94 -24.59
N LYS A 51 -14.42 14.15 -24.37
CA LYS A 51 -13.00 14.36 -24.08
C LYS A 51 -12.64 13.83 -22.69
N LEU A 52 -13.53 14.02 -21.72
CA LEU A 52 -13.33 13.55 -20.35
C LEU A 52 -13.34 12.02 -20.26
N THR A 53 -14.21 11.33 -21.00
CA THR A 53 -14.21 9.85 -21.02
C THR A 53 -12.90 9.31 -21.57
N LYS A 54 -12.39 9.87 -22.67
CA LYS A 54 -11.08 9.49 -23.23
C LYS A 54 -9.93 9.72 -22.24
N LEU A 55 -9.99 10.81 -21.47
CA LEU A 55 -9.00 11.09 -20.43
C LEU A 55 -9.07 10.05 -19.30
N GLY A 56 -10.28 9.66 -18.89
CA GLY A 56 -10.51 8.58 -17.93
C GLY A 56 -9.83 7.28 -18.34
N ASP A 57 -10.04 6.84 -19.58
CA ASP A 57 -9.43 5.60 -20.11
C ASP A 57 -7.90 5.62 -20.09
N ILE A 58 -7.30 6.79 -20.32
CA ILE A 58 -5.84 6.97 -20.26
C ILE A 58 -5.36 6.91 -18.81
N MET A 59 -6.09 7.55 -17.89
CA MET A 59 -5.78 7.54 -16.47
C MET A 59 -5.88 6.14 -15.89
N ASP A 60 -6.89 5.36 -16.26
CA ASP A 60 -7.08 3.98 -15.80
C ASP A 60 -5.93 3.07 -16.25
N ARG A 61 -5.49 3.20 -17.51
CA ARG A 61 -4.31 2.48 -18.01
C ARG A 61 -3.05 2.83 -17.25
N LYS A 62 -2.80 4.12 -17.00
CA LYS A 62 -1.64 4.58 -16.22
C LYS A 62 -1.71 4.09 -14.77
N LEU A 63 -2.90 4.13 -14.17
CA LEU A 63 -3.13 3.66 -12.80
C LEU A 63 -2.84 2.16 -12.67
N PHE A 64 -3.24 1.36 -13.66
CA PHE A 64 -2.92 -0.07 -13.70
C PHE A 64 -1.41 -0.30 -13.77
N ALA A 65 -0.72 0.36 -14.72
CA ALA A 65 0.74 0.23 -14.87
C ALA A 65 1.50 0.64 -13.59
N TYR A 66 1.11 1.74 -12.94
CA TYR A 66 1.72 2.16 -11.68
C TYR A 66 1.49 1.17 -10.55
N LYS A 67 0.31 0.54 -10.47
CA LYS A 67 0.03 -0.48 -9.46
C LYS A 67 0.95 -1.69 -9.63
N GLU A 68 1.14 -2.18 -10.85
CA GLU A 68 2.05 -3.29 -11.12
C GLU A 68 3.50 -2.94 -10.75
N GLU A 69 3.96 -1.74 -11.10
CA GLU A 69 5.32 -1.27 -10.77
C GLU A 69 5.55 -1.16 -9.26
N ILE A 70 4.55 -0.66 -8.53
CA ILE A 70 4.61 -0.57 -7.06
C ILE A 70 4.69 -1.97 -6.46
N GLU A 71 3.87 -2.92 -6.93
CA GLU A 71 3.87 -4.28 -6.39
C GLU A 71 5.19 -5.00 -6.67
N THR A 72 5.76 -4.85 -7.87
CA THR A 72 7.08 -5.41 -8.19
C THR A 72 8.19 -4.82 -7.31
N LYS A 73 8.19 -3.49 -7.12
CA LYS A 73 9.16 -2.83 -6.24
C LYS A 73 9.01 -3.27 -4.78
N LYS A 74 7.78 -3.42 -4.30
CA LYS A 74 7.49 -3.92 -2.96
C LYS A 74 8.05 -5.33 -2.76
N ASN A 75 7.76 -6.26 -3.68
CA ASN A 75 8.25 -7.64 -3.60
C ASN A 75 9.79 -7.69 -3.63
N SER A 76 10.43 -6.90 -4.49
CA SER A 76 11.89 -6.83 -4.55
C SER A 76 12.50 -6.27 -3.25
N LEU A 77 11.84 -5.28 -2.63
CA LEU A 77 12.29 -4.72 -1.35
C LEU A 77 12.13 -5.73 -0.21
N GLU A 78 11.01 -6.44 -0.15
CA GLU A 78 10.77 -7.50 0.83
C GLU A 78 11.80 -8.63 0.71
N GLU A 79 12.14 -9.03 -0.52
CA GLU A 79 13.20 -10.01 -0.76
C GLU A 79 14.58 -9.51 -0.30
N ALA A 80 14.92 -8.25 -0.60
CA ALA A 80 16.18 -7.65 -0.18
C ALA A 80 16.28 -7.56 1.36
N ILE A 81 15.19 -7.20 2.05
CA ILE A 81 15.11 -7.21 3.52
C ILE A 81 15.31 -8.63 4.05
N GLY A 82 14.66 -9.63 3.44
CA GLY A 82 14.84 -11.04 3.80
C GLY A 82 16.31 -11.48 3.71
N LYS A 83 17.01 -11.07 2.65
CA LYS A 83 18.45 -11.34 2.47
C LYS A 83 19.31 -10.61 3.51
N ILE A 84 19.02 -9.35 3.82
CA ILE A 84 19.75 -8.61 4.85
C ILE A 84 19.60 -9.28 6.22
N ARG A 85 18.39 -9.70 6.60
CA ARG A 85 18.15 -10.43 7.87
C ARG A 85 18.95 -11.73 7.95
N GLN A 86 19.11 -12.44 6.85
CA GLN A 86 19.97 -13.63 6.79
C GLN A 86 21.47 -13.30 6.87
N LEU A 87 21.86 -12.08 6.51
CA LEU A 87 23.25 -11.61 6.42
C LEU A 87 23.70 -10.75 7.61
N GLU A 88 22.85 -10.51 8.61
CA GLU A 88 23.23 -9.86 9.87
C GLU A 88 24.18 -10.79 10.66
N GLY A 89 25.44 -10.85 10.24
CA GLY A 89 26.48 -11.71 10.80
C GLY A 89 26.93 -11.34 12.22
N ILE A 90 26.29 -10.35 12.86
CA ILE A 90 26.56 -9.95 14.24
C ILE A 90 25.27 -10.09 15.06
N LEU A 91 25.14 -11.24 15.73
CA LEU A 91 24.03 -11.47 16.65
C LEU A 91 24.28 -10.69 17.96
N PRO A 92 23.35 -9.81 18.38
CA PRO A 92 23.49 -9.09 19.64
C PRO A 92 23.31 -10.07 20.81
N ILE A 93 24.41 -10.40 21.49
CA ILE A 93 24.41 -11.31 22.65
C ILE A 93 24.59 -10.57 23.97
N CYS A 94 23.98 -11.09 25.04
CA CYS A 94 24.24 -10.61 26.39
C CYS A 94 25.65 -11.03 26.80
N ALA A 95 26.50 -10.08 27.19
CA ALA A 95 27.86 -10.38 27.62
C ALA A 95 27.91 -11.37 28.80
N SER A 96 26.92 -11.30 29.70
CA SER A 96 26.85 -12.10 30.94
C SER A 96 26.24 -13.49 30.73
N CYS A 97 25.06 -13.59 30.10
CA CYS A 97 24.32 -14.85 29.99
C CYS A 97 24.28 -15.45 28.58
N LYS A 98 24.92 -14.82 27.60
CA LYS A 98 25.04 -15.26 26.19
C LYS A 98 23.71 -15.44 25.43
N LYS A 99 22.57 -15.06 26.03
CA LYS A 99 21.29 -14.96 25.34
C LYS A 99 21.38 -14.01 24.15
N ILE A 100 20.65 -14.33 23.09
CA ILE A 100 20.55 -13.52 21.87
C ILE A 100 19.32 -12.62 21.97
N ARG A 101 19.46 -11.35 21.61
CA ARG A 101 18.34 -10.42 21.47
C ARG A 101 17.71 -10.58 20.09
N ASN A 102 16.43 -10.91 20.02
CA ASN A 102 15.71 -11.09 18.77
C ASN A 102 15.18 -9.76 18.20
N GLU A 103 14.52 -9.82 17.03
CA GLU A 103 13.93 -8.66 16.35
C GLU A 103 12.84 -7.96 17.19
N GLU A 104 12.18 -8.69 18.10
CA GLU A 104 11.15 -8.19 19.01
C GLU A 104 11.72 -7.61 20.32
N ASN A 105 13.05 -7.43 20.40
CA ASN A 105 13.78 -7.02 21.61
C ASN A 105 13.67 -8.00 22.81
N ASN A 106 13.24 -9.23 22.59
CA ASN A 106 13.22 -10.30 23.60
C ASN A 106 14.57 -11.03 23.67
N TRP A 107 14.95 -11.48 24.87
CA TRP A 107 16.18 -12.25 25.11
C TRP A 107 15.90 -13.74 25.19
N GLN A 108 16.46 -14.52 24.25
CA GLN A 108 16.27 -15.97 24.18
C GLN A 108 17.60 -16.75 24.21
N GLN A 109 17.53 -18.03 24.55
CA GLN A 109 18.70 -18.92 24.52
C GLN A 109 19.26 -19.04 23.09
N MET A 110 20.57 -19.18 22.96
CA MET A 110 21.22 -19.17 21.65
C MET A 110 20.79 -20.35 20.78
N GLU A 111 20.59 -21.52 21.39
CA GLU A 111 20.19 -22.75 20.72
C GLU A 111 18.79 -22.57 20.10
N VAL A 112 17.87 -21.97 20.85
CA VAL A 112 16.51 -21.65 20.38
C VAL A 112 16.55 -20.67 19.21
N TYR A 113 17.37 -19.62 19.31
CA TYR A 113 17.52 -18.64 18.24
C TYR A 113 18.11 -19.28 16.98
N ILE A 114 19.23 -19.98 17.10
CA ILE A 114 19.98 -20.51 15.95
C ILE A 114 19.17 -21.60 15.23
N SER A 115 18.52 -22.52 15.95
CA SER A 115 17.68 -23.55 15.31
C SER A 115 16.42 -22.97 14.65
N ALA A 116 15.91 -21.82 15.11
CA ALA A 116 14.79 -21.16 14.46
C ALA A 116 15.18 -20.36 13.20
N HIS A 117 16.47 -19.99 13.05
CA HIS A 117 16.96 -19.11 11.98
C HIS A 117 18.01 -19.78 11.07
N SER A 118 18.24 -21.09 11.22
CA SER A 118 19.17 -21.87 10.38
C SER A 118 18.77 -23.35 10.35
N GLU A 119 19.43 -24.14 9.50
CA GLU A 119 19.25 -25.59 9.43
C GLU A 119 20.05 -26.35 10.50
N ALA A 120 20.54 -25.66 11.55
CA ALA A 120 21.40 -26.26 12.57
C ALA A 120 20.59 -26.94 13.68
N ASP A 121 20.92 -28.22 13.92
CA ASP A 121 20.46 -28.99 15.07
C ASP A 121 21.53 -29.05 16.18
N PHE A 122 21.10 -28.95 17.44
CA PHE A 122 21.98 -29.06 18.59
C PHE A 122 21.89 -30.44 19.24
N SER A 123 23.04 -31.07 19.45
CA SER A 123 23.18 -32.22 20.34
C SER A 123 23.79 -31.80 21.68
N HIS A 124 23.49 -32.56 22.73
CA HIS A 124 24.00 -32.29 24.07
C HIS A 124 25.19 -33.20 24.36
N GLY A 125 26.34 -32.60 24.69
CA GLY A 125 27.55 -33.30 25.09
C GLY A 125 28.31 -32.53 26.17
N ILE A 126 29.21 -33.21 26.88
CA ILE A 126 30.10 -32.61 27.88
C ILE A 126 31.51 -32.61 27.29
N CYS A 127 32.14 -31.45 27.14
CA CYS A 127 33.52 -31.37 26.64
C CYS A 127 34.52 -32.00 27.65
N PRO A 128 35.73 -32.36 27.21
CA PRO A 128 36.76 -32.93 28.09
C PRO A 128 37.03 -32.07 29.33
N ASP A 129 37.16 -30.75 29.17
CA ASP A 129 37.42 -29.82 30.29
C ASP A 129 36.31 -29.83 31.33
N CYS A 130 35.05 -29.78 30.88
CA CYS A 130 33.89 -29.86 31.75
C CYS A 130 33.80 -31.23 32.42
N THR A 131 34.18 -32.30 31.73
CA THR A 131 34.21 -33.65 32.29
C THR A 131 35.24 -33.74 33.41
N THR A 132 36.45 -33.25 33.20
CA THR A 132 37.50 -33.21 34.24
C THR A 132 37.09 -32.36 35.43
N ARG A 133 36.44 -31.21 35.20
CA ARG A 133 36.02 -30.29 36.25
C ARG A 133 34.84 -30.80 37.07
N LEU A 134 33.81 -31.33 36.42
CA LEU A 134 32.57 -31.77 37.06
C LEU A 134 32.65 -33.21 37.58
N TYR A 135 33.47 -34.05 36.94
CA TYR A 135 33.62 -35.47 37.23
C TYR A 135 35.10 -35.88 37.30
N PRO A 136 35.91 -35.29 38.21
CA PRO A 136 37.36 -35.53 38.27
C PRO A 136 37.74 -37.00 38.52
N ASN A 137 36.84 -37.80 39.10
CA ASN A 137 37.07 -39.22 39.38
C ASN A 137 36.45 -40.17 38.35
N PHE A 138 35.86 -39.65 37.27
CA PHE A 138 35.27 -40.48 36.24
C PHE A 138 36.36 -41.12 35.37
N LYS A 139 36.45 -42.45 35.42
CA LYS A 139 37.30 -43.26 34.53
C LYS A 139 36.42 -43.82 33.41
N PRO A 140 36.50 -43.34 32.16
CA PRO A 140 35.73 -43.92 31.07
C PRO A 140 36.12 -45.40 30.93
N LYS A 141 35.12 -46.29 30.90
CA LYS A 141 35.35 -47.71 30.58
C LYS A 141 35.80 -47.77 29.12
N LYS A 142 36.97 -48.37 28.89
CA LYS A 142 37.46 -48.74 27.56
C LYS A 142 36.56 -49.77 26.91
#